data_AF-A0A4D8RVF9-F1
#
_entry.id   AF-A0A4D8RVF9-F1
#
_cell.length_a   1.000
_cell.length_b   1.000
_cell.length_c   1.000
_cell.angle_alpha   90.00
_cell.angle_beta   90.00
_cell.angle_gamma   90.00
#
_symmetry.space_group_name_H-M   'P 1'
#
loop_
_entity.id
_entity.type
_entity.pdbx_description
1 polymer ?
#
loop_
_entity_poly.entity_id
_entity_poly.type
_entity_poly.pdbx_seq_one_letter_code
_entity_poly.pdbx_strand_id
1 'polypeptide(L)'
;MIKFTINKEEILFSKTLEMTKNINEAIMRLNELVRKVIRGDREGVMSEVIRIKAIYERVAMVREEIVSMLYGEAFLPDFKESMMMLNQALYNTMKAIKDSGRAISSRKPNEGLLKALSDGLLTYLSTVIEGGEKLTEMISYMKTDMKEAIRIGKEIQLLERNGDDIKDVLIQKLYDSEGIADVISVLQFKDVIIFMDDILDYMEEATLSIETLYATLKA
;
A
#
# COMPACT_ATOMS: atom_id res chain seq x y z
N MET A 1 25.16 37.31 1.86
CA MET A 1 24.94 35.85 1.89
C MET A 1 23.43 35.63 1.85
N ILE A 2 22.86 35.33 0.69
CA ILE A 2 21.42 35.10 0.56
C ILE A 2 21.14 33.74 1.20
N LYS A 3 20.58 33.72 2.42
CA LYS A 3 20.02 32.51 3.01
C LYS A 3 18.78 32.16 2.19
N PHE A 4 18.90 31.24 1.24
CA PHE A 4 17.73 30.54 0.72
C PHE A 4 17.11 29.78 1.89
N THR A 5 16.04 30.32 2.47
CA THR A 5 15.20 29.59 3.41
C THR A 5 14.48 28.49 2.62
N ILE A 6 15.09 27.32 2.60
CA ILE A 6 14.45 26.09 2.11
C ILE A 6 13.18 25.89 2.95
N ASN A 7 12.03 25.80 2.29
CA ASN A 7 10.77 25.51 2.98
C ASN A 7 10.78 24.03 3.40
N LYS A 8 10.87 23.79 4.72
CA LYS A 8 11.01 22.45 5.29
C LYS A 8 9.74 21.61 5.13
N GLU A 9 8.57 22.24 5.19
CA GLU A 9 7.29 21.59 4.89
C GLU A 9 7.26 21.13 3.44
N GLU A 10 7.78 21.94 2.51
CA GLU A 10 7.82 21.57 1.10
C GLU A 10 8.70 20.34 0.84
N ILE A 11 9.86 20.25 1.50
CA ILE A 11 10.67 19.03 1.43
C ILE A 11 9.92 17.84 2.02
N LEU A 12 9.24 18.03 3.16
CA LEU A 12 8.49 16.97 3.83
C LEU A 12 7.41 16.42 2.90
N PHE A 13 6.56 17.29 2.34
CA PHE A 13 5.52 16.91 1.38
C PHE A 13 6.11 16.25 0.13
N SER A 14 7.23 16.75 -0.39
CA SER A 14 7.90 16.15 -1.55
C SER A 14 8.35 14.71 -1.27
N LYS A 15 8.89 14.44 -0.08
CA LYS A 15 9.31 13.08 0.33
C LYS A 15 8.11 12.17 0.57
N THR A 16 7.05 12.67 1.18
CA THR A 16 5.78 11.92 1.34
C THR A 16 5.20 11.55 -0.03
N LEU A 17 5.19 12.48 -0.98
CA LEU A 17 4.76 12.22 -2.36
C LEU A 17 5.69 11.20 -3.05
N GLU A 18 6.99 11.28 -2.84
CA GLU A 18 7.95 10.28 -3.34
C GLU A 18 7.63 8.87 -2.81
N MET A 19 7.27 8.72 -1.52
CA MET A 19 6.84 7.43 -0.98
C MET A 19 5.61 6.89 -1.72
N THR A 20 4.58 7.71 -1.96
CA THR A 20 3.38 7.26 -2.69
C THR A 20 3.66 6.81 -4.12
N LYS A 21 4.56 7.50 -4.83
CA LYS A 21 5.00 7.08 -6.17
C LYS A 21 5.72 5.74 -6.15
N ASN A 22 6.56 5.51 -5.16
CA ASN A 22 7.22 4.21 -4.96
C ASN A 22 6.19 3.12 -4.61
N ILE A 23 5.21 3.42 -3.75
CA ILE A 23 4.11 2.49 -3.42
C ILE A 23 3.34 2.11 -4.69
N ASN A 24 2.97 3.06 -5.55
CA ASN A 24 2.31 2.78 -6.82
C ASN A 24 3.15 1.93 -7.75
N GLU A 25 4.46 2.20 -7.85
CA GLU A 25 5.36 1.33 -8.60
C GLU A 25 5.31 -0.10 -8.04
N ALA A 26 5.37 -0.27 -6.71
CA ALA A 26 5.37 -1.58 -6.07
C ALA A 26 4.04 -2.33 -6.27
N ILE A 27 2.89 -1.65 -6.24
CA ILE A 27 1.58 -2.23 -6.55
C ILE A 27 1.57 -2.79 -7.98
N MET A 28 2.09 -2.03 -8.94
CA MET A 28 2.19 -2.48 -10.34
C MET A 28 3.11 -3.71 -10.47
N ARG A 29 4.21 -3.76 -9.72
CA ARG A 29 5.07 -4.96 -9.65
C ARG A 29 4.36 -6.15 -9.00
N LEU A 30 3.56 -5.94 -7.96
CA LEU A 30 2.76 -7.00 -7.32
C LEU A 30 1.73 -7.57 -8.29
N ASN A 31 1.02 -6.72 -9.04
CA ASN A 31 0.10 -7.17 -10.08
C ASN A 31 0.81 -8.02 -11.16
N GLU A 32 1.98 -7.58 -11.63
CA GLU A 32 2.75 -8.37 -12.59
C GLU A 32 3.28 -9.68 -11.98
N LEU A 33 3.71 -9.67 -10.72
CA LEU A 33 4.12 -10.86 -9.98
C LEU A 33 2.98 -11.89 -9.96
N VAL A 34 1.76 -11.49 -9.57
CA VAL A 34 0.60 -12.38 -9.52
C VAL A 34 0.26 -12.92 -10.91
N ARG A 35 0.29 -12.09 -11.95
CA ARG A 35 0.08 -12.54 -13.34
C ARG A 35 1.11 -13.58 -13.78
N LYS A 36 2.37 -13.40 -13.42
CA LYS A 36 3.45 -14.36 -13.71
C LYS A 36 3.28 -15.65 -12.95
N VAL A 37 2.87 -15.59 -11.68
CA VAL A 37 2.50 -16.78 -10.89
C VAL A 37 1.38 -17.55 -11.60
N ILE A 38 0.30 -16.88 -12.00
CA ILE A 38 -0.84 -17.49 -12.71
C ILE A 38 -0.40 -18.16 -14.02
N ARG A 39 0.53 -17.55 -14.76
CA ARG A 39 1.09 -18.10 -16.01
C ARG A 39 2.14 -19.18 -15.81
N GLY A 40 2.61 -19.41 -14.58
CA GLY A 40 3.69 -20.35 -14.28
C GLY A 40 5.10 -19.86 -14.64
N ASP A 41 5.29 -18.56 -14.86
CA ASP A 41 6.60 -17.95 -15.19
C ASP A 41 7.49 -17.83 -13.94
N ARG A 42 8.25 -18.88 -13.63
CA ARG A 42 9.07 -18.93 -12.41
C ARG A 42 10.23 -17.94 -12.38
N GLU A 43 10.89 -17.72 -13.52
CA GLU A 43 12.02 -16.77 -13.58
C GLU A 43 11.52 -15.34 -13.42
N GLY A 44 10.41 -15.01 -14.09
CA GLY A 44 9.77 -13.71 -13.95
C GLY A 44 9.29 -13.43 -12.54
N VAL A 45 8.78 -14.43 -11.81
CA VAL A 45 8.32 -14.31 -10.42
C VAL A 45 9.45 -13.82 -9.50
N MET A 46 10.63 -14.45 -9.57
CA MET A 46 11.76 -14.04 -8.73
C MET A 46 12.23 -12.62 -9.05
N SER A 47 12.20 -12.23 -10.33
CA SER A 47 12.56 -10.88 -10.75
C SER A 47 11.64 -9.81 -10.14
N GLU A 48 10.31 -10.03 -10.12
CA GLU A 48 9.40 -9.06 -9.52
C GLU A 48 9.53 -9.00 -7.99
N VAL A 49 9.75 -10.13 -7.31
CA VAL A 49 10.00 -10.15 -5.85
C VAL A 49 11.22 -9.30 -5.49
N ILE A 50 12.31 -9.43 -6.26
CA ILE A 50 13.54 -8.62 -6.05
C ILE A 50 13.24 -7.13 -6.25
N ARG A 51 12.46 -6.78 -7.28
CA ARG A 51 12.07 -5.37 -7.54
C ARG A 51 11.22 -4.81 -6.41
N ILE A 52 10.20 -5.53 -5.95
CA ILE A 52 9.37 -5.12 -4.81
C ILE A 52 10.23 -4.89 -3.56
N LYS A 53 11.18 -5.79 -3.29
CA LYS A 53 12.11 -5.65 -2.17
C LYS A 53 13.00 -4.40 -2.30
N ALA A 54 13.53 -4.13 -3.48
CA ALA A 54 14.33 -2.92 -3.71
C ALA A 54 13.51 -1.63 -3.50
N ILE A 55 12.25 -1.62 -3.94
CA ILE A 55 11.34 -0.49 -3.70
C ILE A 55 11.07 -0.33 -2.20
N TYR A 56 10.79 -1.43 -1.49
CA TYR A 56 10.59 -1.42 -0.04
C TYR A 56 11.79 -0.82 0.72
N GLU A 57 13.01 -1.19 0.35
CA GLU A 57 14.24 -0.63 0.94
C GLU A 57 14.38 0.88 0.67
N ARG A 58 14.04 1.35 -0.54
CA ARG A 58 13.98 2.79 -0.84
C ARG A 58 12.96 3.53 0.03
N VAL A 59 11.74 2.99 0.15
CA VAL A 59 10.68 3.60 0.99
C VAL A 59 11.11 3.62 2.45
N ALA A 60 11.79 2.58 2.95
CA ALA A 60 12.33 2.57 4.31
C ALA A 60 13.35 3.69 4.54
N MET A 61 14.24 3.97 3.58
CA MET A 61 15.17 5.10 3.68
C MET A 61 14.45 6.44 3.70
N VAL A 62 13.48 6.66 2.80
CA VAL A 62 12.70 7.92 2.76
C VAL A 62 11.91 8.11 4.06
N ARG A 63 11.35 7.04 4.62
CA ARG A 63 10.69 7.05 5.93
C ARG A 63 11.61 7.59 7.02
N GLU A 64 12.84 7.09 7.12
CA GLU A 64 13.81 7.54 8.13
C GLU A 64 14.19 9.01 7.95
N GLU A 65 14.33 9.47 6.70
CA GLU A 65 14.58 10.88 6.40
C GLU A 65 13.42 11.77 6.87
N ILE A 66 12.17 11.36 6.63
CA ILE A 66 10.97 12.05 7.11
C ILE A 66 10.95 12.09 8.64
N VAL A 67 11.21 10.96 9.31
CA VAL A 67 11.26 10.89 10.79
C VAL A 67 12.32 11.84 11.32
N SER A 68 13.53 11.84 10.74
CA SER A 68 14.61 12.72 11.13
C SER A 68 14.23 14.20 10.99
N MET A 69 13.55 14.57 9.91
CA MET A 69 13.03 15.92 9.71
C MET A 69 11.98 16.31 10.76
N LEU A 70 11.00 15.44 11.02
CA LEU A 70 9.93 15.73 11.98
C LEU A 70 10.47 15.98 13.40
N TYR A 71 11.50 15.23 13.82
CA TYR A 71 12.11 15.41 15.14
C TYR A 71 13.23 16.46 15.18
N GLY A 72 13.93 16.68 14.06
CA GLY A 72 15.02 17.66 13.97
C GLY A 72 14.55 19.10 13.83
N GLU A 73 13.27 19.32 13.50
CA GLU A 73 12.74 20.63 13.14
C GLU A 73 11.63 21.13 14.06
N ALA A 74 11.45 22.46 14.09
CA ALA A 74 10.48 23.14 14.94
C ALA A 74 9.06 23.17 14.31
N PHE A 75 8.52 22.01 13.93
CA PHE A 75 7.11 21.90 13.56
C PHE A 75 6.18 21.95 14.78
N LEU A 76 4.92 22.32 14.57
CA LEU A 76 3.88 22.25 15.61
C LEU A 76 3.64 20.79 16.03
N PRO A 77 3.38 20.51 17.33
CA PRO A 77 3.17 19.14 17.82
C PRO A 77 2.12 18.35 17.03
N ASP A 78 0.93 18.93 16.82
CA ASP A 78 -0.18 18.26 16.14
C ASP A 78 0.12 17.95 14.67
N PHE A 79 0.86 18.84 14.01
CA PHE A 79 1.36 18.62 12.65
C PHE A 79 2.36 17.45 12.64
N LYS A 80 3.30 17.39 13.60
CA LYS A 80 4.28 16.30 13.70
C LYS A 80 3.59 14.96 13.87
N GLU A 81 2.62 14.89 14.76
CA GLU A 81 1.87 13.66 15.05
C GLU A 81 1.13 13.17 13.80
N SER A 82 0.34 14.04 13.17
CA SER A 82 -0.42 13.69 11.96
C SER A 82 0.49 13.25 10.81
N MET A 83 1.62 13.93 10.60
CA MET A 83 2.60 13.55 9.58
C MET A 83 3.35 12.26 9.92
N MET A 84 3.58 11.96 11.21
CA MET A 84 4.17 10.70 11.63
C MET A 84 3.21 9.53 11.40
N MET A 85 1.93 9.70 11.71
CA MET A 85 0.88 8.70 11.45
C MET A 85 0.79 8.42 9.95
N LEU A 86 0.73 9.46 9.13
CA LEU A 86 0.74 9.33 7.67
C LEU A 86 1.98 8.59 7.17
N ASN A 87 3.17 8.99 7.62
CA ASN A 87 4.43 8.34 7.25
C ASN A 87 4.45 6.84 7.62
N GLN A 88 3.88 6.49 8.77
CA GLN A 88 3.78 5.11 9.23
C GLN A 88 2.77 4.30 8.40
N ALA A 89 1.61 4.85 8.09
CA ALA A 89 0.58 4.22 7.25
C ALA A 89 1.11 3.94 5.83
N LEU A 90 1.80 4.90 5.21
CA LEU A 90 2.44 4.72 3.90
C LEU A 90 3.51 3.60 3.94
N TYR A 91 4.32 3.55 4.99
CA TYR A 91 5.30 2.48 5.15
C TYR A 91 4.65 1.11 5.37
N ASN A 92 3.58 1.04 6.16
CA ASN A 92 2.81 -0.18 6.37
C ASN A 92 2.17 -0.68 5.06
N THR A 93 1.64 0.22 4.24
CA THR A 93 1.15 -0.07 2.89
C THR A 93 2.24 -0.76 2.05
N MET A 94 3.45 -0.18 2.02
CA MET A 94 4.59 -0.76 1.29
C MET A 94 5.04 -2.12 1.88
N LYS A 95 4.95 -2.28 3.20
CA LYS A 95 5.24 -3.55 3.87
C LYS A 95 4.23 -4.64 3.48
N ALA A 96 2.94 -4.33 3.46
CA ALA A 96 1.87 -5.25 3.04
C ALA A 96 2.04 -5.70 1.58
N ILE A 97 2.43 -4.79 0.67
CA ILE A 97 2.76 -5.14 -0.73
C ILE A 97 3.89 -6.16 -0.80
N LYS A 98 4.96 -5.95 -0.03
CA LYS A 98 6.11 -6.87 0.04
C LYS A 98 5.72 -8.22 0.65
N ASP A 99 4.93 -8.21 1.72
CA ASP A 99 4.52 -9.42 2.43
C ASP A 99 3.52 -10.25 1.57
N SER A 100 2.64 -9.59 0.82
CA SER A 100 1.80 -10.21 -0.23
C SER A 100 2.64 -10.90 -1.30
N GLY A 101 3.62 -10.18 -1.86
CA GLY A 101 4.51 -10.73 -2.87
C GLY A 101 5.30 -11.93 -2.35
N ARG A 102 5.78 -11.86 -1.11
CA ARG A 102 6.46 -12.98 -0.44
C ARG A 102 5.53 -14.17 -0.20
N ALA A 103 4.29 -13.94 0.26
CA ALA A 103 3.35 -15.02 0.54
C ALA A 103 3.07 -15.86 -0.72
N ILE A 104 2.78 -15.21 -1.84
CA ILE A 104 2.47 -15.92 -3.10
C ILE A 104 3.70 -16.59 -3.72
N SER A 105 4.91 -16.06 -3.50
CA SER A 105 6.14 -16.57 -4.12
C SER A 105 6.99 -17.49 -3.24
N SER A 106 6.72 -17.58 -1.94
CA SER A 106 7.57 -18.29 -0.95
C SER A 106 7.69 -19.80 -1.21
N ARG A 107 6.66 -20.39 -1.81
CA ARG A 107 6.64 -21.78 -2.30
C ARG A 107 5.87 -21.83 -3.61
N LYS A 108 6.03 -22.93 -4.35
CA LYS A 108 5.18 -23.21 -5.52
C LYS A 108 3.72 -23.24 -5.07
N PRO A 109 2.84 -22.35 -5.60
CA PRO A 109 1.42 -22.37 -5.26
C PRO A 109 0.75 -23.65 -5.74
N ASN A 110 -0.26 -24.12 -5.00
CA ASN A 110 -1.11 -25.21 -5.46
C ASN A 110 -1.88 -24.77 -6.72
N GLU A 111 -1.77 -25.55 -7.79
CA GLU A 111 -2.33 -25.20 -9.10
C GLU A 111 -3.86 -25.15 -9.11
N GLY A 112 -4.50 -26.03 -8.32
CA GLY A 112 -5.96 -26.08 -8.19
C GLY A 112 -6.52 -24.84 -7.51
N LEU A 113 -5.94 -24.47 -6.35
CA LEU A 113 -6.31 -23.23 -5.65
C LEU A 113 -5.97 -21.98 -6.47
N LEU A 114 -4.80 -21.96 -7.11
CA LEU A 114 -4.40 -20.84 -7.97
C LEU A 114 -5.44 -20.61 -9.07
N LYS A 115 -5.87 -21.68 -9.75
CA LYS A 115 -6.91 -21.60 -10.77
C LYS A 115 -8.26 -21.13 -10.20
N ALA A 116 -8.64 -21.61 -9.01
CA ALA A 116 -9.88 -21.20 -8.36
C ALA A 116 -9.86 -19.71 -8.00
N LEU A 117 -8.72 -19.17 -7.54
CA LEU A 117 -8.64 -17.83 -6.95
C LEU A 117 -8.16 -16.74 -7.93
N SER A 118 -7.57 -17.12 -9.07
CA SER A 118 -6.92 -16.20 -10.03
C SER A 118 -7.74 -14.96 -10.36
N ASP A 119 -8.99 -15.13 -10.78
CA ASP A 119 -9.84 -14.01 -11.20
C ASP A 119 -10.15 -13.06 -10.02
N GLY A 120 -10.39 -13.61 -8.84
CA GLY A 120 -10.64 -12.82 -7.64
C GLY A 120 -9.39 -12.04 -7.20
N LEU A 121 -8.21 -12.68 -7.23
CA LEU A 121 -6.95 -12.02 -6.91
C LEU A 121 -6.65 -10.86 -7.87
N LEU A 122 -6.87 -11.06 -9.18
CA LEU A 122 -6.68 -10.02 -10.18
C LEU A 122 -7.70 -8.89 -10.06
N THR A 123 -8.95 -9.22 -9.68
CA THR A 123 -9.99 -8.22 -9.40
C THR A 123 -9.61 -7.37 -8.20
N TYR A 124 -9.17 -8.01 -7.10
CA TYR A 124 -8.69 -7.32 -5.91
C TYR A 124 -7.52 -6.37 -6.22
N LEU A 125 -6.53 -6.85 -6.98
CA LEU A 125 -5.38 -6.03 -7.38
C LEU A 125 -5.78 -4.84 -8.25
N SER A 126 -6.85 -4.95 -9.03
CA SER A 126 -7.39 -3.80 -9.77
C SER A 126 -7.88 -2.70 -8.80
N THR A 127 -8.58 -3.09 -7.74
CA THR A 127 -9.02 -2.16 -6.67
C THR A 127 -7.81 -1.54 -5.96
N VAL A 128 -6.78 -2.33 -5.65
CA VAL A 128 -5.53 -1.84 -5.04
C VAL A 128 -4.79 -0.85 -5.95
N ILE A 129 -4.76 -1.09 -7.26
CA ILE A 129 -4.15 -0.17 -8.24
C ILE A 129 -4.87 1.18 -8.22
N GLU A 130 -6.20 1.16 -8.29
CA GLU A 130 -7.01 2.38 -8.21
C GLU A 130 -6.78 3.12 -6.88
N GLY A 131 -6.75 2.38 -5.76
CA GLY A 131 -6.45 2.93 -4.44
C GLY A 131 -5.08 3.60 -4.38
N GLY A 132 -4.05 3.00 -4.98
CA GLY A 132 -2.71 3.59 -5.06
C GLY A 132 -2.67 4.87 -5.89
N GLU A 133 -3.33 4.90 -7.05
CA GLU A 133 -3.46 6.10 -7.87
C GLU A 133 -4.09 7.25 -7.08
N LYS A 134 -5.20 6.96 -6.38
CA LYS A 134 -5.90 7.90 -5.50
C LYS A 134 -5.06 8.34 -4.32
N LEU A 135 -4.29 7.45 -3.70
CA LEU A 135 -3.36 7.80 -2.62
C LEU A 135 -2.34 8.84 -3.10
N THR A 136 -1.74 8.65 -4.27
CA THR A 136 -0.78 9.62 -4.83
C THR A 136 -1.46 10.95 -5.15
N GLU A 137 -2.67 10.91 -5.70
CA GLU A 137 -3.49 12.10 -5.98
C GLU A 137 -3.77 12.88 -4.68
N MET A 138 -4.26 12.19 -3.64
CA MET A 138 -4.54 12.75 -2.32
C MET A 138 -3.33 13.47 -1.72
N ILE A 139 -2.16 12.83 -1.69
CA ILE A 139 -0.94 13.44 -1.16
C ILE A 139 -0.51 14.66 -1.96
N SER A 140 -0.72 14.65 -3.29
CA SER A 140 -0.37 15.79 -4.15
C SER A 140 -1.20 17.05 -3.83
N TYR A 141 -2.43 16.88 -3.34
CA TYR A 141 -3.33 17.99 -2.97
C TYR A 141 -3.15 18.48 -1.53
N MET A 142 -2.49 17.72 -0.64
CA MET A 142 -2.35 18.10 0.78
C MET A 142 -1.82 19.52 1.01
N LYS A 143 -0.90 20.00 0.17
CA LYS A 143 -0.29 21.33 0.29
C LYS A 143 -1.16 22.43 -0.31
N THR A 144 -1.89 22.13 -1.38
CA THR A 144 -2.53 23.15 -2.25
C THR A 144 -4.04 23.23 -2.06
N ASP A 145 -4.70 22.10 -1.83
CA ASP A 145 -6.13 21.99 -1.59
C ASP A 145 -6.44 20.82 -0.66
N MET A 146 -6.36 21.08 0.65
CA MET A 146 -6.65 20.07 1.66
C MET A 146 -8.09 19.55 1.59
N LYS A 147 -9.06 20.34 1.11
CA LYS A 147 -10.45 19.86 0.98
C LYS A 147 -10.55 18.81 -0.12
N GLU A 148 -9.84 19.01 -1.21
CA GLU A 148 -9.76 18.05 -2.30
C GLU A 148 -9.04 16.77 -1.86
N ALA A 149 -7.94 16.89 -1.10
CA ALA A 149 -7.27 15.73 -0.51
C ALA A 149 -8.23 14.88 0.35
N ILE A 150 -9.05 15.53 1.19
CA ILE A 150 -10.07 14.84 2.01
C ILE A 150 -11.16 14.20 1.14
N ARG A 151 -11.60 14.85 0.06
CA ARG A 151 -12.57 14.30 -0.87
C ARG A 151 -12.05 13.02 -1.52
N ILE A 152 -10.79 13.01 -1.96
CA ILE A 152 -10.13 11.83 -2.52
C ILE A 152 -9.95 10.75 -1.44
N GLY A 153 -9.62 11.11 -0.20
CA GLY A 153 -9.56 10.18 0.92
C GLY A 153 -10.85 9.37 1.10
N LYS A 154 -12.01 10.00 0.90
CA LYS A 154 -13.30 9.29 0.91
C LYS A 154 -13.49 8.31 -0.24
N GLU A 155 -12.87 8.56 -1.39
CA GLU A 155 -12.87 7.58 -2.50
C GLU A 155 -12.04 6.35 -2.11
N ILE A 156 -10.90 6.53 -1.43
CA ILE A 156 -10.07 5.42 -0.92
C ILE A 156 -10.85 4.60 0.13
N GLN A 157 -11.56 5.25 1.05
CA GLN A 157 -12.44 4.55 2.01
C GLN A 157 -13.56 3.75 1.33
N LEU A 158 -14.06 4.19 0.18
CA LEU A 158 -15.04 3.41 -0.58
C LEU A 158 -14.38 2.21 -1.29
N LEU A 159 -13.14 2.37 -1.76
CA LEU A 159 -12.37 1.29 -2.38
C LEU A 159 -12.00 0.21 -1.35
N GLU A 160 -11.66 0.59 -0.12
CA GLU A 160 -11.43 -0.34 1.00
C GLU A 160 -12.67 -1.20 1.27
N ARG A 161 -13.86 -0.59 1.45
CA ARG A 161 -15.11 -1.33 1.63
C ARG A 161 -15.45 -2.27 0.47
N ASN A 162 -15.19 -1.82 -0.76
CA ASN A 162 -15.37 -2.68 -1.93
C ASN A 162 -14.32 -3.82 -1.95
N GLY A 163 -13.11 -3.56 -1.44
CA GLY A 163 -12.06 -4.54 -1.22
C GLY A 163 -12.50 -5.60 -0.23
N ASP A 164 -13.04 -5.21 0.91
CA ASP A 164 -13.62 -6.07 1.95
C ASP A 164 -14.61 -7.10 1.36
N ASP A 165 -15.55 -6.64 0.53
CA ASP A 165 -16.51 -7.51 -0.15
C ASP A 165 -15.81 -8.56 -1.05
N ILE A 166 -14.75 -8.15 -1.77
CA ILE A 166 -13.98 -9.05 -2.64
C ILE A 166 -13.16 -10.04 -1.80
N LYS A 167 -12.57 -9.59 -0.67
CA LYS A 167 -11.86 -10.45 0.29
C LYS A 167 -12.77 -11.55 0.80
N ASP A 168 -13.98 -11.21 1.25
CA ASP A 168 -14.91 -12.18 1.81
C ASP A 168 -15.26 -13.27 0.78
N VAL A 169 -15.49 -12.88 -0.48
CA VAL A 169 -15.70 -13.83 -1.58
C VAL A 169 -14.47 -14.70 -1.83
N LEU A 170 -13.26 -14.13 -1.79
CA LEU A 170 -12.00 -14.87 -1.97
C LEU A 170 -11.78 -15.88 -0.85
N ILE A 171 -12.01 -15.50 0.40
CA ILE A 171 -11.88 -16.36 1.58
C ILE A 171 -12.89 -17.50 1.52
N GLN A 172 -14.16 -17.21 1.21
CA GLN A 172 -15.18 -18.24 1.03
C GLN A 172 -14.78 -19.23 -0.06
N LYS A 173 -14.34 -18.73 -1.23
CA LYS A 173 -13.91 -19.58 -2.34
C LYS A 173 -12.68 -20.43 -2.03
N LEU A 174 -11.75 -19.90 -1.24
CA LEU A 174 -10.58 -20.62 -0.75
C LEU A 174 -11.00 -21.82 0.09
N TYR A 175 -11.91 -21.62 1.05
CA TYR A 175 -12.39 -22.70 1.93
C TYR A 175 -13.29 -23.71 1.19
N ASP A 176 -14.15 -23.25 0.27
CA ASP A 176 -14.92 -24.15 -0.59
C ASP A 176 -14.02 -25.05 -1.46
N SER A 177 -12.80 -24.59 -1.74
CA SER A 177 -11.79 -25.29 -2.52
C SER A 177 -10.73 -25.98 -1.64
N GLU A 178 -10.91 -26.09 -0.32
CA GLU A 178 -9.86 -26.66 0.54
C GLU A 178 -9.58 -28.14 0.25
N GLY A 179 -10.59 -28.89 -0.18
CA GLY A 179 -10.49 -30.32 -0.46
C GLY A 179 -9.58 -30.71 -1.63
N ILE A 180 -9.17 -29.73 -2.46
CA ILE A 180 -8.26 -29.96 -3.60
C ILE A 180 -6.78 -29.65 -3.29
N ALA A 181 -6.47 -29.27 -2.04
CA ALA A 181 -5.13 -28.88 -1.62
C ALA A 181 -4.75 -29.34 -0.22
N ASP A 182 -3.45 -29.35 0.08
CA ASP A 182 -2.97 -29.54 1.45
C ASP A 182 -3.20 -28.28 2.30
N VAL A 183 -3.32 -28.47 3.61
CA VAL A 183 -3.56 -27.38 4.58
C VAL A 183 -2.52 -26.25 4.44
N ILE A 184 -1.26 -26.55 4.15
CA ILE A 184 -0.21 -25.52 4.04
C ILE A 184 -0.46 -24.66 2.79
N SER A 185 -0.94 -25.24 1.69
CA SER A 185 -1.33 -24.50 0.50
C SER A 185 -2.57 -23.61 0.76
N VAL A 186 -3.53 -24.09 1.54
CA VAL A 186 -4.69 -23.28 1.95
C VAL A 186 -4.24 -22.09 2.80
N LEU A 187 -3.38 -22.32 3.79
CA LEU A 187 -2.81 -21.25 4.62
C LEU A 187 -2.01 -20.24 3.80
N GLN A 188 -1.22 -20.69 2.82
CA GLN A 188 -0.48 -19.79 1.93
C GLN A 188 -1.43 -18.82 1.21
N PHE A 189 -2.52 -19.30 0.63
CA PHE A 189 -3.48 -18.44 -0.06
C PHE A 189 -4.27 -17.55 0.87
N LYS A 190 -4.58 -18.02 2.09
CA LYS A 190 -5.14 -17.17 3.13
C LYS A 190 -4.21 -15.99 3.42
N ASP A 191 -2.92 -16.26 3.65
CA ASP A 191 -1.92 -15.20 3.90
C ASP A 191 -1.82 -14.23 2.73
N VAL A 192 -1.86 -14.72 1.48
CA VAL A 192 -1.89 -13.85 0.29
C VAL A 192 -3.10 -12.91 0.31
N ILE A 193 -4.30 -13.43 0.59
CA ILE A 193 -5.53 -12.62 0.61
C ILE A 193 -5.45 -11.58 1.72
N ILE A 194 -5.08 -11.98 2.94
CA ILE A 194 -5.00 -11.07 4.10
C ILE A 194 -3.93 -10.00 3.90
N PHE A 195 -2.74 -10.33 3.41
CA PHE A 195 -1.72 -9.31 3.17
C PHE A 195 -2.05 -8.37 2.01
N MET A 196 -2.84 -8.82 1.04
CA MET A 196 -3.33 -7.94 -0.03
C MET A 196 -4.40 -6.98 0.49
N ASP A 197 -5.22 -7.45 1.42
CA ASP A 197 -6.24 -6.68 2.11
C ASP A 197 -5.66 -5.56 2.96
N ASP A 198 -4.66 -5.90 3.79
CA ASP A 198 -3.85 -4.96 4.57
C ASP A 198 -3.37 -3.75 3.74
N ILE A 199 -3.16 -3.90 2.41
CA ILE A 199 -2.74 -2.79 1.55
C ILE A 199 -3.81 -1.67 1.54
N LEU A 200 -5.08 -2.01 1.34
CA LEU A 200 -6.17 -1.03 1.31
C LEU A 200 -6.44 -0.47 2.71
N ASP A 201 -6.39 -1.31 3.75
CA ASP A 201 -6.54 -0.87 5.15
C ASP A 201 -5.50 0.21 5.50
N TYR A 202 -4.23 -0.02 5.16
CA TYR A 202 -3.19 0.99 5.42
C TYR A 202 -3.29 2.23 4.53
N MET A 203 -3.88 2.12 3.34
CA MET A 203 -4.25 3.29 2.55
C MET A 203 -5.38 4.08 3.22
N GLU A 204 -6.38 3.41 3.79
CA GLU A 204 -7.44 4.03 4.59
C GLU A 204 -6.87 4.74 5.82
N GLU A 205 -5.97 4.10 6.58
CA GLU A 205 -5.27 4.72 7.71
C GLU A 205 -4.53 6.02 7.31
N ALA A 206 -3.96 6.05 6.10
CA ALA A 206 -3.34 7.26 5.56
C ALA A 206 -4.37 8.38 5.34
N THR A 207 -5.61 8.06 4.92
CA THR A 207 -6.70 9.04 4.81
C THR A 207 -7.06 9.65 6.16
N LEU A 208 -7.19 8.82 7.20
CA LEU A 208 -7.54 9.24 8.56
C LEU A 208 -6.48 10.20 9.14
N SER A 209 -5.21 9.96 8.81
CA SER A 209 -4.10 10.83 9.21
C SER A 209 -4.22 12.23 8.59
N ILE A 210 -4.70 12.33 7.36
CA ILE A 210 -4.94 13.61 6.67
C ILE A 210 -6.19 14.31 7.20
N GLU A 211 -7.25 13.56 7.50
CA GLU A 211 -8.44 14.09 8.16
C GLU A 211 -8.11 14.70 9.52
N THR A 212 -7.25 14.03 10.29
CA THR A 212 -6.74 14.54 11.57
C THR A 212 -5.95 15.82 11.36
N LEU A 213 -5.01 15.85 10.41
CA LEU A 213 -4.25 17.05 10.06
C LEU A 213 -5.16 18.22 9.68
N TYR A 214 -6.22 17.96 8.90
CA TYR A 214 -7.15 19.00 8.49
C TYR A 214 -7.98 19.55 9.66
N ALA A 215 -8.38 18.68 10.58
CA ALA A 215 -9.11 19.08 11.78
C ALA A 215 -8.26 19.99 12.69
N THR A 216 -6.97 19.70 12.84
CA THR A 216 -6.06 20.51 13.68
C THR A 216 -5.72 21.85 13.05
N LEU A 217 -5.70 21.98 11.72
CA LEU A 217 -5.51 23.26 11.03
C LEU A 217 -6.73 24.21 11.10
N LYS A 218 -7.90 23.69 11.46
CA LYS A 218 -9.14 24.47 11.63
C LYS A 218 -9.42 24.92 13.05
N ALA A 219 -8.76 24.32 14.03
CA ALA A 219 -8.87 24.65 15.45
C ALA A 219 -8.06 25.92 15.78
#